data_AF-A0A068TKA4-F1
#
_entry.id   AF-A0A068TKA4-F1
#
_cell.length_a   1.000
_cell.length_b   1.000
_cell.length_c   1.000
_cell.angle_alpha   90.00
_cell.angle_beta   90.00
_cell.angle_gamma   90.00
#
_symmetry.space_group_name_H-M   'P 1'
#
loop_
_entity.id
_entity.type
_entity.pdbx_description
1 polymer ?
#
loop_
_entity_poly.entity_id
_entity_poly.type
_entity_poly.pdbx_seq_one_letter_code
_entity_poly.pdbx_strand_id
1 'polypeptide(L)'
;MGREAITRVEIGGEAGDVLALLESTELVLRGDIRRRFPRDRLVNVHVDGSALCFTCNGESVSLHMGAIGAEKWRNAIATPPPSLRAKLGLERDAGA
;
A
#
# COMPACT_ATOMS: atom_id res chain seq x y z
N MET A 1 -13.84 -0.99 -6.11
CA MET A 1 -13.20 -2.07 -6.87
C MET A 1 -11.84 -2.33 -6.26
N GLY A 2 -11.56 -3.55 -5.83
CA GLY A 2 -10.23 -3.95 -5.37
C GLY A 2 -9.23 -3.99 -6.53
N ARG A 3 -7.93 -3.95 -6.23
CA ARG A 3 -6.86 -4.10 -7.24
C ARG A 3 -6.03 -5.31 -6.90
N GLU A 4 -5.64 -6.08 -7.90
CA GLU A 4 -4.78 -7.24 -7.72
C GLU A 4 -3.58 -7.19 -8.67
N ALA A 5 -2.43 -7.66 -8.19
CA ALA A 5 -1.19 -7.70 -8.94
C ALA A 5 -0.30 -8.84 -8.44
N ILE A 6 0.27 -9.61 -9.37
CA ILE A 6 1.34 -10.57 -9.05
C ILE A 6 2.64 -9.78 -9.00
N THR A 7 3.35 -9.87 -7.88
CA THR A 7 4.53 -9.07 -7.60
C THR A 7 5.43 -9.78 -6.60
N ARG A 8 6.72 -9.51 -6.67
CA ARG A 8 7.64 -9.92 -5.61
C ARG A 8 7.51 -8.97 -4.43
N VAL A 9 7.30 -9.52 -3.24
CA VAL A 9 7.30 -8.75 -1.99
C VAL A 9 8.61 -8.98 -1.23
N GLU A 10 9.05 -7.96 -0.51
CA GLU A 10 10.11 -8.03 0.49
C GLU A 10 9.60 -7.48 1.83
N ILE A 11 9.76 -8.24 2.92
CA ILE A 11 9.33 -7.89 4.28
C ILE A 11 10.42 -8.30 5.26
N GLY A 12 11.02 -7.34 5.98
CA GLY A 12 11.95 -7.65 7.09
C GLY A 12 13.13 -8.57 6.74
N GLY A 13 13.48 -8.70 5.45
CA GLY A 13 14.53 -9.60 4.95
C GLY A 13 14.03 -10.89 4.29
N GLU A 14 12.74 -11.19 4.36
CA GLU A 14 12.12 -12.27 3.57
C GLU A 14 11.62 -11.73 2.23
N ALA A 15 11.83 -12.48 1.15
CA ALA A 15 11.36 -12.12 -0.18
C ALA A 15 10.66 -13.30 -0.86
N GLY A 16 9.59 -13.04 -1.60
CA GLY A 16 8.85 -14.08 -2.30
C GLY A 16 7.84 -13.53 -3.30
N ASP A 17 7.42 -14.38 -4.23
CA ASP A 17 6.41 -14.04 -5.22
C ASP A 17 5.01 -14.18 -4.62
N VAL A 18 4.23 -13.10 -4.71
CA VAL A 18 2.91 -13.02 -4.13
C VAL A 18 1.91 -12.40 -5.09
N LEU A 19 0.67 -12.88 -5.01
CA LEU A 19 -0.49 -12.14 -5.44
C LEU A 19 -0.84 -11.14 -4.34
N ALA A 20 -0.60 -9.87 -4.61
CA ALA A 20 -1.08 -8.77 -3.78
C ALA A 20 -2.51 -8.42 -4.19
N LEU A 21 -3.40 -8.28 -3.22
CA LEU A 21 -4.79 -7.85 -3.38
C LEU A 21 -5.03 -6.63 -2.46
N LEU A 22 -5.23 -5.47 -3.07
CA LEU A 22 -5.66 -4.26 -2.40
C LEU A 22 -7.19 -4.21 -2.35
N GLU A 23 -7.73 -4.59 -1.21
CA GLU A 23 -9.15 -4.49 -0.88
C GLU A 23 -9.49 -3.09 -0.35
N SER A 24 -10.77 -2.84 -0.11
CA SER A 24 -11.24 -1.56 0.44
C SER A 24 -10.63 -1.23 1.81
N THR A 25 -10.45 -2.25 2.66
CA THR A 25 -10.04 -2.11 4.07
C THR A 25 -8.67 -2.70 4.40
N GLU A 26 -8.12 -3.54 3.53
CA GLU A 26 -6.87 -4.26 3.79
C GLU A 26 -6.10 -4.56 2.51
N LEU A 27 -4.80 -4.77 2.65
CA LEU A 27 -3.91 -5.29 1.63
C LEU A 27 -3.55 -6.72 2.00
N VAL A 28 -3.92 -7.67 1.15
CA VAL A 28 -3.70 -9.10 1.35
C VAL A 28 -2.61 -9.59 0.42
N LEU A 29 -1.62 -10.29 0.96
CA LEU A 29 -0.63 -11.02 0.19
C LEU A 29 -0.94 -12.52 0.25
N ARG A 30 -0.88 -13.17 -0.90
CA ARG A 30 -1.05 -14.62 -1.05
C ARG A 30 0.08 -15.19 -1.89
N GLY A 31 0.55 -16.39 -1.60
CA GLY A 31 1.64 -17.02 -2.33
C GLY A 31 2.71 -17.51 -1.37
N ASP A 32 3.97 -17.27 -1.72
CA ASP A 32 5.14 -17.56 -0.87
C ASP A 32 5.04 -16.87 0.49
N ILE A 33 4.62 -15.60 0.48
CA ILE A 33 4.39 -14.84 1.71
C ILE A 33 2.89 -14.56 1.87
N ARG A 34 2.33 -15.00 3.01
CA ARG A 34 0.91 -14.83 3.34
C ARG A 34 0.75 -13.86 4.50
N ARG A 35 0.40 -12.62 4.19
CA ARG A 35 0.22 -11.55 5.18
C ARG A 35 -1.00 -10.72 4.85
N ARG A 36 -1.58 -10.08 5.88
CA ARG A 36 -2.67 -9.13 5.74
C ARG A 36 -2.28 -7.85 6.46
N PHE A 37 -2.37 -6.74 5.75
CA PHE A 37 -2.06 -5.41 6.26
C PHE A 37 -3.34 -4.60 6.29
N PRO A 38 -3.86 -4.25 7.49
CA PRO A 38 -4.99 -3.35 7.60
C PRO A 38 -4.62 -2.01 6.96
N ARG A 39 -5.49 -1.49 6.09
CA ARG A 39 -5.19 -0.27 5.35
C ARG A 39 -4.97 0.94 6.26
N ASP A 40 -5.68 0.98 7.39
CA ASP A 40 -5.53 2.01 8.44
C ASP A 40 -4.15 1.99 9.13
N ARG A 41 -3.42 0.87 9.06
CA ARG A 41 -2.08 0.72 9.64
C ARG A 41 -0.94 0.88 8.64
N LEU A 42 -1.24 1.15 7.37
CA LEU A 42 -0.24 1.44 6.36
C LEU A 42 0.26 2.88 6.55
N VAL A 43 1.51 3.05 6.93
CA VAL A 43 2.16 4.35 7.12
C VAL A 43 3.37 4.49 6.20
N ASN A 44 3.82 5.73 5.94
CA ASN A 44 4.94 6.03 5.05
C ASN A 44 4.82 5.37 3.66
N VAL A 45 3.63 5.40 3.06
CA VAL A 45 3.38 4.80 1.73
C VAL A 45 3.99 5.68 0.65
N HIS A 46 4.99 5.17 -0.06
CA HIS A 46 5.69 5.86 -1.14
C HIS A 46 6.14 4.88 -2.23
N VAL A 47 6.57 5.41 -3.37
CA VAL A 47 7.17 4.60 -4.43
C VAL A 47 8.67 4.88 -4.42
N ASP A 48 9.46 3.83 -4.28
CA ASP A 48 10.93 3.89 -4.41
C ASP A 48 11.33 3.17 -5.70
N GLY A 49 11.73 3.94 -6.71
CA GLY A 49 12.03 3.44 -8.05
C GLY A 49 10.84 2.73 -8.69
N SER A 50 10.86 1.39 -8.66
CA SER A 50 9.83 0.52 -9.22
C SER A 50 9.04 -0.27 -8.18
N ALA A 51 9.28 -0.01 -6.89
CA ALA A 51 8.65 -0.70 -5.78
C ALA A 51 7.71 0.23 -4.99
N LEU A 52 6.57 -0.30 -4.56
CA LEU A 52 5.71 0.36 -3.59
C LEU A 52 6.19 0.01 -2.18
N CYS A 53 6.67 1.00 -1.45
CA CYS A 53 7.21 0.86 -0.11
C CYS A 53 6.24 1.44 0.92
N PHE A 54 6.03 0.71 2.01
CA PHE A 54 5.25 1.18 3.15
C PHE A 54 5.73 0.51 4.43
N THR A 55 5.30 1.03 5.57
CA THR A 55 5.54 0.42 6.87
C THR A 55 4.21 0.02 7.49
N CYS A 56 4.13 -1.14 8.11
CA CYS A 56 2.96 -1.59 8.86
C CYS A 56 3.41 -2.26 10.16
N ASN A 57 2.88 -1.83 11.31
CA ASN A 57 3.26 -2.35 12.63
C ASN A 57 4.78 -2.33 12.92
N GLY A 58 5.53 -1.42 12.28
CA GLY A 58 7.00 -1.36 12.40
C GLY A 58 7.77 -2.24 11.41
N GLU A 59 7.08 -3.01 10.57
CA GLU A 59 7.68 -3.80 9.50
C GLU A 59 7.68 -3.02 8.19
N SER A 60 8.85 -2.86 7.57
CA SER A 60 8.98 -2.27 6.24
C SER A 60 8.67 -3.32 5.17
N VAL A 61 7.80 -2.95 4.23
CA VAL A 61 7.31 -3.81 3.14
C VAL A 61 7.55 -3.10 1.81
N SER A 62 8.10 -3.84 0.85
CA SER A 62 8.37 -3.36 -0.51
C SER A 62 7.73 -4.31 -1.52
N LEU A 63 6.89 -3.79 -2.41
CA LEU A 63 6.22 -4.56 -3.46
C LEU A 63 6.74 -4.15 -4.84
N HIS A 64 7.46 -5.05 -5.50
CA HIS A 64 8.08 -4.84 -6.82
C HIS A 64 7.09 -5.06 -7.95
N MET A 65 6.15 -4.12 -8.10
CA MET A 65 5.05 -4.20 -9.08
C MET A 65 5.26 -3.30 -10.30
N GLY A 66 6.46 -2.72 -10.43
CA GLY A 66 6.82 -1.75 -11.47
C GLY A 66 6.36 -0.34 -11.13
N ALA A 67 7.06 0.67 -11.62
CA ALA A 67 6.81 2.08 -11.29
C ALA A 67 5.33 2.50 -11.52
N ILE A 68 4.78 2.18 -12.70
CA ILE A 68 3.38 2.50 -13.04
C ILE A 68 2.39 1.78 -12.11
N GLY A 69 2.65 0.51 -11.78
CA GLY A 69 1.83 -0.26 -10.85
C GLY A 69 1.87 0.33 -9.44
N ALA A 70 3.08 0.62 -8.97
CA ALA A 70 3.36 1.17 -7.66
C ALA A 70 2.72 2.55 -7.47
N GLU A 71 2.85 3.46 -8.43
CA GLU A 71 2.21 4.79 -8.38
C GLU A 71 0.69 4.69 -8.36
N LYS A 72 0.12 3.82 -9.19
CA LYS A 72 -1.31 3.56 -9.19
C LYS A 72 -1.76 3.11 -7.80
N TRP A 73 -1.07 2.14 -7.21
CA TRP A 73 -1.41 1.59 -5.89
C TRP A 73 -1.20 2.59 -4.76
N ARG A 74 -0.09 3.34 -4.77
CA ARG A 74 0.14 4.48 -3.87
C ARG A 74 -1.06 5.42 -3.89
N ASN A 75 -1.50 5.86 -5.06
CA ASN A 75 -2.64 6.77 -5.19
C ASN A 75 -3.94 6.14 -4.65
N ALA A 76 -4.15 4.84 -4.85
CA ALA A 76 -5.34 4.15 -4.32
C ALA A 76 -5.32 4.03 -2.79
N ILE A 77 -4.16 3.77 -2.19
CA ILE A 77 -3.97 3.70 -0.74
C ILE A 77 -4.08 5.10 -0.12
N ALA A 78 -3.42 6.08 -0.74
CA ALA A 78 -3.39 7.48 -0.32
C ALA A 78 -4.71 8.23 -0.52
N THR A 79 -5.62 7.75 -1.37
CA THR A 79 -6.97 8.31 -1.51
C THR A 79 -7.84 7.77 -0.37
N PRO A 80 -8.03 8.48 0.75
CA PRO A 80 -8.85 7.97 1.84
C PRO A 80 -10.29 7.72 1.34
N PRO A 81 -11.00 6.71 1.87
CA PRO A 81 -12.44 6.65 1.67
C PRO A 81 -13.06 7.98 2.15
N PRO A 82 -14.14 8.49 1.51
CA PRO A 82 -14.67 9.84 1.75
C PRO A 82 -15.02 10.13 3.21
N SER A 83 -15.19 9.10 4.04
CA SER A 83 -15.51 9.20 5.47
C SER A 83 -14.31 9.38 6.41
N LEU A 84 -13.06 9.19 5.96
CA LEU A 84 -11.85 9.38 6.80
C LEU A 84 -11.26 10.80 6.67
N ARG A 85 -11.44 11.42 5.50
CA ARG A 85 -11.09 12.83 5.23
C ARG A 85 -11.81 13.79 6.17
N ALA A 86 -13.05 13.46 6.54
CA ALA A 86 -13.85 14.21 7.50
C ALA A 86 -13.46 13.97 8.98
N LYS A 87 -12.69 12.91 9.29
CA LYS A 87 -12.28 12.58 10.67
C LYS A 87 -10.84 12.99 11.02
N LEU A 88 -9.97 13.19 10.03
CA LEU A 88 -8.56 13.53 10.23
C LEU A 88 -8.25 15.04 10.19
N GLY A 89 -9.26 15.92 10.05
CA GLY A 89 -9.04 17.37 10.16
C GLY A 89 -8.03 17.95 9.17
N LEU A 90 -7.82 17.30 8.01
CA LEU A 90 -7.03 17.84 6.91
C LEU A 90 -7.92 18.73 6.03
N GLU A 91 -8.42 19.80 6.64
CA GLU A 91 -8.85 20.99 5.91
C GLU A 91 -7.66 21.97 5.90
N ARG A 92 -7.33 22.45 4.68
CA ARG A 92 -6.29 23.43 4.32
C ARG A 92 -4.89 22.80 4.15
N ASP A 93 -4.24 22.95 3.00
CA ASP A 93 -4.01 24.21 2.30
C ASP A 93 -3.92 24.02 0.78
N ALA A 94 -4.66 24.84 0.05
CA ALA A 94 -4.30 25.30 -1.28
C ALA A 94 -4.76 26.76 -1.39
N GLY A 95 -4.05 27.66 -0.72
CA GLY A 95 -3.85 29.01 -1.27
C GLY A 95 -2.84 28.90 -2.41
N ALA A 96 -2.88 29.68 -3.48
CA ALA A 96 -3.47 30.99 -3.71
C ALA A 96 -3.93 31.10 -5.18
#